data_AF-A0A8H3BJE0-F1
#
_entry.id   AF-A0A8H3BJE0-F1
#
_cell.length_a   1.000
_cell.length_b   1.000
_cell.length_c   1.000
_cell.angle_alpha   90.00
_cell.angle_beta   90.00
_cell.angle_gamma   90.00
#
_symmetry.space_group_name_H-M   'P 1'
#
loop_
_entity.id
_entity.type
_entity.pdbx_description
1 polymer ?
#
loop_
_entity_poly.entity_id
_entity_poly.type
_entity_poly.pdbx_seq_one_letter_code
_entity_poly.pdbx_strand_id
1 'polypeptide(L)'
;MTSEILTFVTGNANKLREVEEILAAGGVPLIIQSRSIDCLNKMLDGFETRAAFAQCNFAYSKGPGFEPIVFEGRTEGHIVPPRGPSKFGWDPVFEPLEGEGKTYAEMSSEAKNKISHRFRSLEQLRKYLEEELKQG
;
A
#
# COMPACT_ATOMS: atom_id res chain seq x y z
N MET A 1 11.63 22.02 25.72
CA MET A 1 11.28 20.71 25.17
C MET A 1 11.62 20.73 23.70
N THR A 2 12.54 19.87 23.25
CA THR A 2 12.89 19.75 21.83
C THR A 2 11.77 18.99 21.13
N SER A 3 11.10 19.61 20.17
CA SER A 3 10.12 18.91 19.35
C SER A 3 10.86 17.91 18.45
N GLU A 4 10.39 16.66 18.41
CA GLU A 4 10.92 15.67 17.48
C GLU A 4 10.28 15.85 16.09
N ILE A 5 11.07 15.62 15.03
CA ILE A 5 10.59 15.70 13.65
C ILE A 5 10.22 14.29 13.20
N LEU A 6 8.94 14.07 12.89
CA LEU A 6 8.46 12.87 12.24
C LEU A 6 8.25 13.16 10.75
N THR A 7 9.05 12.51 9.89
CA THR A 7 8.83 12.60 8.44
C THR A 7 7.68 11.67 8.04
N PHE A 8 6.60 12.23 7.51
CA PHE A 8 5.47 11.47 6.98
C PHE A 8 5.43 11.58 5.45
N VAL A 9 5.65 10.46 4.78
CA VAL A 9 5.67 10.44 3.31
C VAL A 9 4.30 10.06 2.78
N THR A 10 3.59 10.99 2.16
CA THR A 10 2.25 10.77 1.60
C THR A 10 1.99 11.65 0.39
N GLY A 11 1.31 11.10 -0.62
CA GLY A 11 0.71 11.87 -1.70
C GLY A 11 -0.75 12.28 -1.44
N ASN A 12 -1.32 11.89 -0.29
CA ASN A 12 -2.73 12.09 0.06
C ASN A 12 -2.87 13.08 1.23
N ALA A 13 -3.43 14.26 0.94
CA ALA A 13 -3.63 15.34 1.91
C ALA A 13 -4.63 14.99 3.02
N ASN A 14 -5.64 14.18 2.75
CA ASN A 14 -6.58 13.73 3.78
C ASN A 14 -5.88 12.79 4.77
N LYS A 15 -4.97 11.93 4.26
CA LYS A 15 -4.20 11.03 5.11
C LYS A 15 -3.21 11.79 6.02
N LEU A 16 -2.60 12.87 5.52
CA LEU A 16 -1.77 13.75 6.35
C LEU A 16 -2.58 14.34 7.51
N ARG A 17 -3.75 14.90 7.21
CA ARG A 17 -4.62 15.51 8.22
C ARG A 17 -5.04 14.51 9.30
N GLU A 18 -5.47 13.31 8.90
CA GLU A 18 -5.83 12.25 9.86
C GLU A 18 -4.67 11.91 10.81
N VAL A 19 -3.44 11.81 10.28
CA VAL A 19 -2.25 11.50 11.10
C VAL A 19 -1.91 12.66 12.04
N GLU A 20 -1.99 13.90 11.57
CA GLU A 20 -1.79 15.10 12.40
C GLU A 20 -2.78 15.16 13.55
N GLU A 21 -4.07 14.93 13.29
CA GLU A 21 -5.13 14.94 14.32
C GLU A 21 -4.91 13.85 15.38
N ILE A 22 -4.59 12.62 14.95
CA ILE A 22 -4.38 11.48 15.86
C ILE A 22 -3.14 11.71 16.74
N LEU A 23 -2.03 12.17 16.16
CA LEU A 23 -0.78 12.33 16.91
C LEU A 23 -0.81 13.57 17.82
N ALA A 24 -1.54 14.63 17.45
CA ALA A 24 -1.74 15.79 18.30
C ALA A 24 -2.48 15.43 19.61
N ALA A 25 -3.39 14.46 19.57
CA ALA A 25 -4.11 13.98 20.75
C ALA A 25 -3.22 13.28 21.78
N GLY A 26 -2.04 12.79 21.37
CA GLY A 26 -1.11 12.04 22.22
C GLY A 26 -0.24 12.89 23.15
N GLY A 27 -0.26 14.24 23.04
CA GLY A 27 0.53 15.14 23.89
C GLY A 27 2.04 15.13 23.64
N VAL A 28 2.51 14.41 22.60
CA VAL A 28 3.92 14.40 22.19
C VAL A 28 4.19 15.64 21.32
N PRO A 29 5.17 16.49 21.65
CA PRO A 29 5.52 17.65 20.82
C PRO A 29 6.21 17.19 19.54
N LEU A 30 5.42 16.81 18.53
CA LEU A 30 5.88 16.36 17.22
C LEU A 30 5.69 17.44 16.16
N ILE A 31 6.69 17.63 15.32
CA ILE A 31 6.56 18.35 14.05
C ILE A 31 6.43 17.30 12.96
N ILE A 32 5.24 17.20 12.36
CA ILE A 32 5.02 16.31 11.22
C ILE A 32 5.50 17.02 9.96
N GLN A 33 6.58 16.50 9.39
CA GLN A 33 7.11 16.99 8.13
C GLN A 33 6.59 16.10 7.00
N SER A 34 5.61 16.61 6.25
CA SER A 34 5.16 15.94 5.04
C SER A 34 6.22 16.02 3.94
N ARG A 35 6.48 14.90 3.26
CA ARG A 35 7.40 14.82 2.12
C ARG A 35 6.74 14.14 0.94
N SER A 36 7.18 14.49 -0.27
CA SER A 36 6.72 13.83 -1.50
C SER A 36 7.14 12.35 -1.51
N ILE A 37 6.42 11.55 -2.29
CA ILE A 37 6.65 10.11 -2.41
C ILE A 37 8.08 9.76 -2.84
N ASP A 38 8.73 10.66 -3.58
CA ASP A 38 10.13 10.52 -4.02
C ASP A 38 11.09 10.38 -2.83
N CYS A 39 10.68 10.84 -1.64
CA CYS A 39 11.46 10.67 -0.42
C CYS A 39 11.57 9.21 0.03
N LEU A 40 10.61 8.34 -0.29
CA LEU A 40 10.69 6.91 0.06
C LEU A 40 11.93 6.26 -0.54
N ASN A 41 12.26 6.61 -1.78
CA ASN A 41 13.46 6.10 -2.43
C ASN A 41 14.73 6.57 -1.71
N LYS A 42 14.78 7.83 -1.27
CA LYS A 42 15.94 8.40 -0.54
C LYS A 42 16.09 7.84 0.87
N MET A 43 14.99 7.54 1.55
CA MET A 43 15.01 6.93 2.89
C MET A 43 15.73 5.57 2.91
N LEU A 44 15.83 4.92 1.75
CA LEU A 44 16.51 3.63 1.59
C LEU A 44 17.99 3.75 1.19
N ASP A 45 18.53 4.96 0.98
CA ASP A 45 19.94 5.13 0.54
C ASP A 45 20.97 4.60 1.54
N GLY A 46 20.60 4.49 2.82
CA GLY A 46 21.44 3.91 3.88
C GLY A 46 21.29 2.38 4.05
N PHE A 47 20.50 1.71 3.21
CA PHE A 47 20.21 0.29 3.33
C PHE A 47 20.69 -0.48 2.09
N GLU A 48 21.18 -1.71 2.30
CA GLU A 48 21.70 -2.56 1.21
C GLU A 48 20.61 -3.05 0.26
N THR A 49 19.37 -3.14 0.74
CA THR A 49 18.24 -3.67 -0.01
C THR A 49 17.15 -2.63 -0.18
N ARG A 50 16.52 -2.68 -1.36
CA ARG A 50 15.30 -1.93 -1.69
C ARG A 50 14.11 -2.86 -1.89
N ALA A 51 14.22 -4.13 -1.49
CA ALA A 51 13.14 -5.10 -1.58
C ALA A 51 11.94 -4.61 -0.76
N ALA A 52 10.76 -4.72 -1.35
CA ALA A 52 9.50 -4.34 -0.74
C ALA A 52 8.39 -5.24 -1.26
N PHE A 53 7.25 -5.19 -0.60
CA PHE A 53 6.04 -5.83 -1.10
C PHE A 53 4.84 -4.93 -0.89
N ALA A 54 3.91 -4.99 -1.84
CA ALA A 54 2.58 -4.44 -1.67
C ALA A 54 1.67 -5.54 -1.11
N GLN A 55 0.86 -5.22 -0.09
CA GLN A 55 -0.08 -6.16 0.51
C GLN A 55 -1.50 -5.57 0.60
N CYS A 56 -2.50 -6.40 0.30
CA CYS A 56 -3.92 -6.10 0.46
C CYS A 56 -4.57 -7.25 1.22
N ASN A 57 -5.33 -6.91 2.27
CA ASN A 57 -6.12 -7.86 3.04
C ASN A 57 -7.59 -7.50 2.91
N PHE A 58 -8.41 -8.41 2.41
CA PHE A 58 -9.87 -8.30 2.44
C PHE A 58 -10.41 -9.20 3.53
N ALA A 59 -11.23 -8.67 4.44
CA ALA A 59 -11.91 -9.44 5.46
C ALA A 59 -13.40 -9.57 5.10
N TYR A 60 -13.94 -10.78 5.19
CA TYR A 60 -15.34 -11.09 4.91
C TYR A 60 -15.96 -11.86 6.07
N SER A 61 -17.18 -11.49 6.45
CA SER A 61 -18.01 -12.27 7.38
C SER A 61 -19.44 -12.36 6.83
N LYS A 62 -20.10 -13.50 7.04
CA LYS A 62 -21.51 -13.72 6.66
C LYS A 62 -22.49 -12.92 7.52
N GLY A 63 -22.03 -12.40 8.67
CA GLY A 63 -22.86 -11.65 9.61
C GLY A 63 -22.55 -12.03 11.07
N PRO A 64 -23.41 -11.60 12.01
CA PRO A 64 -23.24 -11.88 13.43
C PRO A 64 -23.06 -13.38 13.72
N GLY A 65 -22.08 -13.72 14.56
CA GLY A 65 -21.77 -15.11 14.92
C GLY A 65 -20.81 -15.83 13.97
N PHE A 66 -20.38 -15.19 12.87
CA PHE A 66 -19.37 -15.74 11.95
C PHE A 66 -18.06 -14.96 12.08
N GLU A 67 -16.99 -15.66 12.41
CA GLU A 67 -15.65 -15.09 12.44
C GLU A 67 -15.24 -14.59 11.04
N PRO A 68 -14.60 -13.41 10.93
CA PRO A 68 -14.11 -12.92 9.65
C PRO A 68 -13.04 -13.84 9.05
N ILE A 69 -13.19 -14.14 7.76
CA ILE A 69 -12.17 -14.79 6.94
C ILE A 69 -11.36 -13.70 6.25
N VAL A 70 -10.03 -13.78 6.35
CA VAL A 70 -9.12 -12.82 5.73
C VAL A 70 -8.49 -13.43 4.48
N PHE A 71 -8.52 -12.67 3.39
CA PHE A 71 -7.93 -13.01 2.10
C PHE A 71 -6.75 -12.07 1.84
N GLU A 72 -5.55 -12.63 1.78
CA GLU A 72 -4.32 -11.85 1.69
C GLU A 72 -3.72 -11.93 0.29
N GLY A 73 -3.57 -10.79 -0.37
CA GLY A 73 -2.87 -10.68 -1.64
C GLY A 73 -1.59 -9.90 -1.46
N ARG A 74 -0.47 -10.44 -1.96
CA ARG A 74 0.85 -9.83 -1.87
C ARG A 74 1.54 -9.82 -3.23
N THR A 75 2.26 -8.75 -3.54
CA THR A 75 3.14 -8.64 -4.71
C THR A 75 4.52 -8.21 -4.26
N GLU A 76 5.54 -9.02 -4.55
CA GLU A 76 6.94 -8.67 -4.30
C GLU A 76 7.44 -7.65 -5.33
N GLY A 77 8.40 -6.82 -4.93
CA GLY A 77 9.01 -5.84 -5.79
C GLY A 77 10.17 -5.10 -5.15
N HIS A 78 10.50 -3.97 -5.73
CA HIS A 78 11.53 -3.07 -5.25
C HIS A 78 11.02 -1.63 -5.19
N ILE A 79 11.59 -0.86 -4.28
CA ILE A 79 11.44 0.60 -4.28
C ILE A 79 12.48 1.20 -5.22
N VAL A 80 12.01 1.96 -6.20
CA VAL A 80 12.83 2.56 -7.27
C VAL A 80 12.62 4.07 -7.34
N PRO A 81 13.51 4.83 -8.01
CA PRO A 81 13.24 6.23 -8.31
C PRO A 81 11.91 6.37 -9.06
N PRO A 82 11.14 7.44 -8.80
CA PRO A 82 9.79 7.59 -9.32
C PRO A 82 9.75 7.60 -10.86
N ARG A 83 8.89 6.77 -11.46
CA ARG A 83 8.62 6.76 -12.91
C ARG A 83 7.12 6.61 -13.20
N GLY A 84 6.67 7.18 -14.31
CA GLY A 84 5.26 7.18 -14.71
C GLY A 84 4.40 8.27 -14.04
N PRO A 85 3.09 8.32 -14.33
CA PRO A 85 2.20 9.37 -13.82
C PRO A 85 1.94 9.25 -12.32
N SER A 86 2.18 10.31 -11.55
CA SER A 86 1.91 10.40 -10.11
C SER A 86 0.43 10.63 -9.77
N LYS A 87 -0.47 9.84 -10.37
CA LYS A 87 -1.92 9.95 -10.13
C LYS A 87 -2.38 9.22 -8.86
N PHE A 88 -1.67 8.15 -8.47
CA PHE A 88 -2.07 7.29 -7.36
C PHE A 88 -0.90 6.96 -6.42
N GLY A 89 -0.89 7.60 -5.25
CA GLY A 89 -0.10 7.20 -4.10
C GLY A 89 1.37 6.85 -4.41
N TRP A 90 1.74 5.62 -4.10
CA TRP A 90 3.10 5.09 -4.17
C TRP A 90 3.40 4.30 -5.45
N ASP A 91 2.44 4.21 -6.39
CA ASP A 91 2.61 3.47 -7.64
C ASP A 91 3.88 3.86 -8.43
N PRO A 92 4.30 5.15 -8.49
CA PRO A 92 5.50 5.53 -9.25
C PRO A 92 6.81 5.02 -8.67
N VAL A 93 6.85 4.63 -7.39
CA VAL A 93 8.09 4.19 -6.72
C VAL A 93 8.16 2.69 -6.47
N PHE A 94 7.12 1.93 -6.86
CA PHE A 94 7.08 0.48 -6.66
C PHE A 94 7.17 -0.26 -8.00
N GLU A 95 8.25 -1.02 -8.17
CA GLU A 95 8.49 -1.89 -9.31
C GLU A 95 8.26 -3.36 -8.89
N PRO A 96 7.12 -3.98 -9.26
CA PRO A 96 6.87 -5.38 -8.95
C PRO A 96 7.81 -6.30 -9.74
N LEU A 97 8.22 -7.43 -9.15
CA LEU A 97 9.11 -8.40 -9.82
C LEU A 97 8.50 -8.95 -11.12
N GLU A 98 7.18 -9.08 -11.17
CA GLU A 98 6.41 -9.55 -12.33
C GLU A 98 6.00 -8.41 -13.28
N GLY A 99 6.51 -7.18 -13.06
CA GLY A 99 6.13 -5.98 -13.83
C GLY A 99 6.96 -5.69 -15.07
N GLU A 100 7.87 -6.59 -15.45
CA GLU A 100 8.76 -6.40 -16.62
C GLU A 100 9.55 -5.07 -16.55
N GLY A 101 10.05 -4.71 -15.36
CA GLY A 101 10.83 -3.49 -15.12
C GLY A 101 10.03 -2.18 -15.06
N LYS A 102 8.70 -2.26 -15.15
CA LYS A 102 7.81 -1.09 -15.03
C LYS A 102 7.37 -0.87 -13.60
N THR A 103 7.27 0.38 -13.18
CA THR A 103 6.56 0.72 -11.94
C THR A 103 5.06 0.52 -12.12
N TYR A 104 4.31 0.38 -11.03
CA TYR A 104 2.85 0.32 -11.12
C TYR A 104 2.23 1.51 -11.85
N ALA A 105 2.85 2.70 -11.80
CA ALA A 105 2.38 3.87 -12.51
C ALA A 105 2.63 3.79 -14.02
N GLU A 106 3.67 3.07 -14.46
CA GLU A 106 3.98 2.85 -15.88
C GLU A 106 3.13 1.72 -16.52
N MET A 107 2.47 0.89 -15.70
CA MET A 107 1.62 -0.19 -16.17
C MET A 107 0.23 0.30 -16.60
N SER A 108 -0.35 -0.33 -17.62
CA SER A 108 -1.78 -0.16 -17.89
C SER A 108 -2.61 -0.78 -16.76
N SER A 109 -3.85 -0.31 -16.60
CA SER A 109 -4.77 -0.86 -15.60
C SER A 109 -4.96 -2.37 -15.77
N GLU A 110 -5.05 -2.86 -17.01
CA GLU A 110 -5.22 -4.28 -17.34
C GLU A 110 -4.01 -5.11 -16.93
N ALA A 111 -2.79 -4.61 -17.20
CA ALA A 111 -1.56 -5.30 -16.83
C ALA A 111 -1.38 -5.32 -15.31
N LYS A 112 -1.58 -4.19 -14.64
CA LYS A 112 -1.51 -4.08 -13.17
C LYS A 112 -2.53 -5.00 -12.51
N ASN A 113 -3.75 -5.06 -13.03
CA ASN A 113 -4.82 -5.90 -12.49
C ASN A 113 -4.50 -7.40 -12.54
N LYS A 114 -3.54 -7.88 -13.35
CA LYS A 114 -3.16 -9.30 -13.34
C LYS A 114 -2.24 -9.68 -12.18
N ILE A 115 -1.41 -8.75 -11.73
CA ILE A 115 -0.34 -9.02 -10.76
C ILE A 115 -0.49 -8.30 -9.43
N SER A 116 -1.46 -7.37 -9.33
CA SER A 116 -1.60 -6.54 -8.13
C SER A 116 -2.00 -7.34 -6.89
N HIS A 117 -1.43 -6.97 -5.76
CA HIS A 117 -1.79 -7.43 -4.42
C HIS A 117 -3.30 -7.36 -4.18
N ARG A 118 -3.98 -6.30 -4.65
CA ARG A 118 -5.44 -6.20 -4.57
C ARG A 118 -6.16 -7.26 -5.40
N PHE A 119 -5.76 -7.47 -6.66
CA PHE A 119 -6.35 -8.53 -7.48
C PHE A 119 -6.14 -9.90 -6.85
N ARG A 120 -4.93 -10.19 -6.34
CA ARG A 120 -4.62 -11.46 -5.68
C ARG A 120 -5.50 -11.72 -4.45
N SER A 121 -5.78 -10.68 -3.66
CA SER A 121 -6.66 -10.78 -2.49
C SER A 121 -8.11 -11.02 -2.93
N LEU A 122 -8.62 -10.23 -3.89
CA LEU A 122 -9.98 -10.36 -4.38
C LEU A 122 -10.25 -11.64 -5.16
N GLU A 123 -9.25 -12.17 -5.86
CA GLU A 123 -9.35 -13.44 -6.57
C GLU A 123 -9.53 -14.62 -5.61
N GLN A 124 -8.90 -14.57 -4.43
CA GLN A 124 -9.14 -15.55 -3.37
C GLN A 124 -10.56 -15.43 -2.80
N LEU A 125 -11.00 -14.20 -2.52
CA LEU A 125 -12.39 -13.96 -2.10
C LEU A 125 -13.39 -14.45 -3.16
N ARG A 126 -13.13 -14.20 -4.46
CA ARG A 126 -13.97 -14.65 -5.57
C ARG A 126 -14.10 -16.17 -5.57
N LYS A 127 -12.98 -16.90 -5.47
CA LYS A 127 -12.97 -18.37 -5.41
C LYS A 127 -13.76 -18.89 -4.21
N TYR A 128 -13.54 -18.30 -3.04
CA TYR A 128 -14.28 -18.66 -1.82
C TYR A 128 -15.80 -18.50 -2.01
N LEU A 129 -16.25 -17.34 -2.52
CA LEU A 129 -17.67 -17.09 -2.75
C LEU A 129 -18.28 -18.01 -3.82
N GLU A 130 -17.52 -18.35 -4.87
CA GLU A 130 -17.98 -19.29 -5.90
C GLU A 130 -18.16 -20.72 -5.39
N GLU A 131 -17.31 -21.16 -4.46
CA GLU A 131 -17.43 -22.47 -3.82
C GLU A 131 -18.62 -22.50 -2.85
N GLU A 132 -18.81 -21.45 -2.08
CA GLU A 132 -19.95 -21.32 -1.15
C GLU A 132 -21.29 -21.28 -1.89
N LEU A 133 -21.40 -20.53 -3.00
CA LEU A 133 -22.63 -20.41 -3.79
C LEU A 133 -22.97 -21.67 -4.60
N LYS A 134 -22.02 -22.58 -4.81
CA LYS A 134 -22.27 -23.88 -5.46
C LYS A 134 -22.74 -24.96 -4.48
N GLN A 135 -22.57 -24.74 -3.18
CA GLN A 135 -22.95 -25.68 -2.12
C GLN A 135 -24.32 -25.38 -1.49
N GLY A 136 -24.94 -24.25 -1.85
CA GLY A 136 -26.32 -23.89 -1.49
C GLY A 136 -27.28 -24.05 -2.67
#